data_AF-A0A2G5UNU3-F1
#
_entry.id   AF-A0A2G5UNU3-F1
#
_cell.length_a   1.000
_cell.length_b   1.000
_cell.length_c   1.000
_cell.angle_alpha   90.00
_cell.angle_beta   90.00
_cell.angle_gamma   90.00
#
_symmetry.space_group_name_H-M   'P 1'
#
loop_
_entity.id
_entity.type
_entity.pdbx_description
1 polymer ?
#
loop_
_entity_poly.entity_id
_entity_poly.type
_entity_poly.pdbx_seq_one_letter_code
_entity_poly.pdbx_strand_id
1 'polypeptide(L)'
;MSIFLNLHRCCPESLEPGELLYSANDYSQEITFDESIDLEPGSYFVIAHFIDMNTLDLDWVFRSSKSVESFSLSFHICPFSTALKSVQSIFLISGKVDHRVEDQVIVYTWYGEKNIFVMVDNLRELEYCRFSGIIKSDHEDKINTYLFYDWPRGVPPRSRCIVGYLSYRLGEEHRKCEVDFKYTIRSRFLKFFDWLDSLLGQCEIEYSIKI
;
A
#
# COMPACT_ATOMS: atom_id res chain seq x y z
N MET A 1 3.77 13.99 3.31
CA MET A 1 2.40 13.46 3.43
C MET A 1 2.03 12.84 2.09
N SER A 2 1.49 11.62 2.10
CA SER A 2 0.93 10.96 0.92
C SER A 2 -0.46 10.48 1.25
N ILE A 3 -1.42 10.79 0.38
CA ILE A 3 -2.81 10.41 0.52
C ILE A 3 -3.17 9.51 -0.65
N PHE A 4 -3.83 8.40 -0.38
CA PHE A 4 -4.47 7.58 -1.41
C PHE A 4 -5.97 7.56 -1.18
N LEU A 5 -6.74 7.88 -2.21
CA LEU A 5 -8.19 7.77 -2.18
C LEU A 5 -8.62 6.65 -3.12
N ASN A 6 -9.22 5.60 -2.57
CA ASN A 6 -9.59 4.41 -3.31
C ASN A 6 -11.10 4.20 -3.29
N LEU A 7 -11.68 3.91 -4.45
CA LEU A 7 -13.06 3.50 -4.61
C LEU A 7 -13.14 2.02 -4.98
N HIS A 8 -13.79 1.23 -4.14
CA HIS A 8 -14.02 -0.19 -4.34
C HIS A 8 -15.49 -0.48 -4.53
N ARG A 9 -15.84 -1.40 -5.43
CA ARG A 9 -17.20 -1.96 -5.49
C ARG A 9 -17.36 -3.00 -4.38
N CYS A 10 -18.45 -2.94 -3.63
CA CYS A 10 -18.76 -4.00 -2.67
C CYS A 10 -19.13 -5.29 -3.40
N CYS A 11 -18.67 -6.42 -2.88
CA CYS A 11 -19.28 -7.69 -3.23
C CYS A 11 -20.67 -7.76 -2.58
N PRO A 12 -21.74 -8.13 -3.30
CA PRO A 12 -23.12 -8.14 -2.75
C PRO A 12 -23.29 -8.97 -1.48
N GLU A 13 -22.41 -9.94 -1.24
CA GLU A 13 -22.46 -10.89 -0.12
C GLU A 13 -21.35 -10.65 0.94
N SER A 14 -20.56 -9.57 0.83
CA SER A 14 -19.42 -9.33 1.72
C SER A 14 -19.33 -7.88 2.20
N LEU A 15 -18.87 -7.73 3.44
CA LEU A 15 -18.47 -6.43 4.03
C LEU A 15 -17.01 -6.07 3.70
N GLU A 16 -16.32 -6.87 2.89
CA GLU A 16 -14.99 -6.56 2.39
C GLU A 16 -15.03 -5.76 1.09
N PRO A 17 -14.05 -4.87 0.83
CA PRO A 17 -13.91 -4.22 -0.46
C PRO A 17 -13.65 -5.28 -1.53
N GLY A 18 -14.43 -5.22 -2.61
CA GLY A 18 -14.27 -6.07 -3.77
C GLY A 18 -13.22 -5.50 -4.72
N GLU A 19 -13.61 -5.27 -5.96
CA GLU A 19 -12.72 -4.75 -7.00
C GLU A 19 -12.40 -3.26 -6.79
N LEU A 20 -11.12 -2.90 -6.92
CA LEU A 20 -10.67 -1.51 -6.97
C LEU A 20 -11.05 -0.93 -8.34
N LEU A 21 -11.95 0.05 -8.34
CA LEU A 21 -12.41 0.71 -9.56
C LEU A 21 -11.57 1.93 -9.90
N TYR A 22 -11.28 2.75 -8.89
CA TYR A 22 -10.55 4.01 -9.06
C TYR A 22 -9.62 4.25 -7.87
N SER A 23 -8.46 4.83 -8.15
CA SER A 23 -7.49 5.27 -7.15
C SER A 23 -6.95 6.62 -7.57
N ALA A 24 -6.88 7.54 -6.61
CA ALA A 24 -6.18 8.81 -6.74
C ALA A 24 -5.06 8.85 -5.70
N ASN A 25 -3.97 9.54 -6.03
CA ASN A 25 -2.88 9.83 -5.10
C ASN A 25 -2.54 11.31 -5.17
N ASP A 26 -2.42 11.94 -4.00
CA ASP A 26 -1.99 13.33 -3.89
C ASP A 26 -1.09 13.51 -2.66
N TYR A 27 -0.29 14.57 -2.68
CA TYR A 27 0.58 15.06 -1.62
C TYR A 27 0.04 16.35 -0.98
N SER A 28 -1.05 16.90 -1.54
CA SER A 28 -1.76 18.07 -1.03
C SER A 28 -2.72 17.72 0.13
N GLN A 29 -3.38 18.71 0.72
CA GLN A 29 -4.34 18.51 1.81
C GLN A 29 -5.74 18.12 1.31
N GLU A 30 -5.98 18.19 0.01
CA GLU A 30 -7.25 17.85 -0.62
C GLU A 30 -7.00 16.77 -1.67
N ILE A 31 -7.90 15.80 -1.77
CA ILE A 31 -7.81 14.78 -2.82
C ILE A 31 -9.19 14.55 -3.40
N THR A 32 -9.26 14.51 -4.73
CA THR A 32 -10.47 14.19 -5.48
C THR A 32 -10.14 13.11 -6.50
N PHE A 33 -11.17 12.43 -6.98
CA PHE A 33 -11.04 11.73 -8.26
C PHE A 33 -11.00 12.78 -9.37
N ASP A 34 -10.06 12.65 -10.31
CA ASP A 34 -9.79 13.63 -11.36
C ASP A 34 -10.97 13.80 -12.34
N GLU A 35 -11.88 12.82 -12.40
CA GLU A 35 -13.02 12.79 -13.31
C GLU A 35 -14.32 12.42 -12.60
N SER A 36 -15.45 12.84 -13.19
CA SER A 36 -16.76 12.37 -12.75
C SER A 36 -16.90 10.88 -13.05
N ILE A 37 -17.08 10.08 -12.00
CA ILE A 37 -17.19 8.64 -12.12
C ILE A 37 -18.65 8.23 -12.29
N ASP A 38 -18.96 7.53 -13.37
CA ASP A 38 -20.24 6.84 -13.52
C ASP A 38 -20.22 5.51 -12.76
N LEU A 39 -21.09 5.40 -11.75
CA LEU A 39 -21.24 4.21 -10.93
C LEU A 39 -22.52 3.46 -11.31
N GLU A 40 -22.41 2.14 -11.46
CA GLU A 40 -23.58 1.28 -11.55
C GLU A 40 -24.34 1.24 -10.22
N PRO A 41 -25.64 0.92 -10.20
CA PRO A 41 -26.36 0.71 -8.95
C PRO A 41 -25.69 -0.37 -8.08
N GLY A 42 -25.45 -0.04 -6.81
CA GLY A 42 -24.81 -0.94 -5.85
C GLY A 42 -24.19 -0.22 -4.66
N SER A 43 -23.51 -0.99 -3.82
CA SER A 43 -22.76 -0.49 -2.67
C SER A 43 -21.28 -0.34 -3.02
N TYR A 44 -20.66 0.69 -2.46
CA TYR A 44 -19.26 1.02 -2.69
C TYR A 44 -18.56 1.38 -1.39
N PHE A 45 -17.27 1.06 -1.30
CA PHE A 45 -16.39 1.55 -0.24
C PHE A 45 -15.47 2.63 -0.78
N VAL A 46 -15.45 3.77 -0.10
CA VAL A 46 -14.45 4.81 -0.30
C VAL A 46 -13.48 4.76 0.87
N ILE A 47 -12.21 4.52 0.58
CA ILE A 47 -11.18 4.34 1.60
C ILE A 47 -10.07 5.34 1.33
N ALA A 48 -9.86 6.26 2.25
CA ALA A 48 -8.72 7.16 2.24
C ALA A 48 -7.60 6.61 3.14
N HIS A 49 -6.37 6.58 2.62
CA HIS A 49 -5.17 6.16 3.33
C HIS A 49 -4.25 7.35 3.50
N PHE A 50 -3.81 7.58 4.73
CA PHE A 50 -2.88 8.65 5.06
C PHE A 50 -1.59 8.04 5.58
N ILE A 51 -0.49 8.48 4.99
CA ILE A 51 0.85 8.02 5.37
C ILE A 51 1.59 9.18 5.99
N ASP A 52 2.13 8.94 7.18
CA ASP A 52 2.93 9.89 7.96
C ASP A 52 2.09 11.07 8.52
N MET A 53 0.97 10.75 9.19
CA MET A 53 0.08 11.73 9.82
C MET A 53 -0.30 11.33 11.26
N ASN A 54 -0.23 12.28 12.18
CA ASN A 54 -0.47 12.04 13.62
C ASN A 54 -1.86 12.48 14.11
N THR A 55 -2.56 13.34 13.35
CA THR A 55 -3.91 13.83 13.66
C THR A 55 -4.60 14.18 12.36
N LEU A 56 -5.85 13.72 12.19
CA LEU A 56 -6.62 13.93 10.96
C LEU A 56 -8.04 14.35 11.31
N ASP A 57 -8.46 15.47 10.71
CA ASP A 57 -9.85 15.88 10.62
C ASP A 57 -10.22 15.83 9.14
N LEU A 58 -11.29 15.11 8.81
CA LEU A 58 -11.66 14.79 7.44
C LEU A 58 -13.01 15.41 7.10
N ASP A 59 -12.97 16.35 6.15
CA ASP A 59 -14.18 16.88 5.52
C ASP A 59 -14.45 16.16 4.20
N TRP A 60 -15.58 15.46 4.13
CA TRP A 60 -15.95 14.63 2.98
C TRP A 60 -17.03 15.30 2.15
N VAL A 61 -16.76 15.55 0.87
CA VAL A 61 -17.73 16.14 -0.05
C VAL A 61 -18.07 15.16 -1.18
N PHE A 62 -19.33 14.73 -1.24
CA PHE A 62 -19.86 13.90 -2.31
C PHE A 62 -20.75 14.74 -3.23
N ARG A 63 -20.42 14.79 -4.52
CA ARG A 63 -21.19 15.53 -5.53
C ARG A 63 -21.77 14.55 -6.54
N SER A 64 -23.06 14.70 -6.83
CA SER A 64 -23.77 13.93 -7.85
C SER A 64 -24.42 14.89 -8.84
N SER A 65 -24.32 14.57 -10.13
CA SER A 65 -25.05 15.27 -11.20
C SER A 65 -26.52 14.83 -11.31
N LYS A 66 -26.91 13.73 -10.63
CA LYS A 66 -28.27 13.17 -10.59
C LYS A 66 -28.91 13.39 -9.22
N SER A 67 -30.25 13.47 -9.18
CA SER A 67 -31.01 13.57 -7.91
C SER A 67 -30.62 12.44 -6.96
N VAL A 68 -30.40 12.79 -5.70
CA VAL A 68 -29.78 11.95 -4.66
C VAL A 68 -30.84 11.16 -3.88
N GLU A 69 -32.08 11.09 -4.38
CA GLU A 69 -33.24 10.51 -3.68
C GLU A 69 -33.05 9.04 -3.25
N SER A 70 -32.17 8.28 -3.91
CA SER A 70 -31.88 6.87 -3.61
C SER A 70 -30.44 6.62 -3.13
N PHE A 71 -29.72 7.66 -2.69
CA PHE A 71 -28.36 7.53 -2.20
C PHE A 71 -28.32 7.54 -0.68
N SER A 72 -27.62 6.57 -0.09
CA SER A 72 -27.36 6.50 1.33
C SER A 72 -25.85 6.49 1.58
N LEU A 73 -25.38 7.36 2.48
CA LEU A 73 -24.00 7.39 2.94
C LEU A 73 -23.95 6.99 4.40
N SER A 74 -22.94 6.17 4.75
CA SER A 74 -22.65 5.82 6.14
C SER A 74 -21.16 5.73 6.35
N PHE A 75 -20.69 6.21 7.51
CA PHE A 75 -19.30 6.16 7.91
C PHE A 75 -19.08 4.98 8.85
N HIS A 76 -18.07 4.17 8.54
CA HIS A 76 -17.73 2.97 9.31
C HIS A 76 -16.26 3.01 9.69
N ILE A 77 -15.94 2.46 10.86
CA ILE A 77 -14.54 2.20 11.22
C ILE A 77 -14.02 1.12 10.27
N CYS A 78 -13.00 1.46 9.49
CA CYS A 78 -12.39 0.53 8.54
C CYS A 78 -11.45 -0.43 9.28
N PRO A 79 -11.65 -1.76 9.20
CA PRO A 79 -10.69 -2.70 9.75
C PRO A 79 -9.31 -2.53 9.08
N PHE A 80 -8.24 -2.65 9.84
CA PHE A 80 -6.88 -2.49 9.30
C PHE A 80 -6.58 -3.44 8.13
N SER A 81 -7.04 -4.69 8.19
CA SER A 81 -6.89 -5.67 7.10
C SER A 81 -7.58 -5.20 5.81
N THR A 82 -8.73 -4.55 5.93
CA THR A 82 -9.47 -3.95 4.81
C THR A 82 -8.70 -2.78 4.22
N ALA A 83 -8.17 -1.90 5.07
CA ALA A 83 -7.35 -0.78 4.63
C ALA A 83 -6.08 -1.28 3.90
N LEU A 84 -5.37 -2.25 4.47
CA LEU A 84 -4.17 -2.83 3.88
C LEU A 84 -4.46 -3.47 2.51
N LYS A 85 -5.52 -4.28 2.40
CA LYS A 85 -5.97 -4.86 1.11
C LYS A 85 -6.23 -3.77 0.08
N SER A 86 -6.89 -2.69 0.48
CA SER A 86 -7.21 -1.55 -0.39
C SER A 86 -5.95 -0.89 -0.96
N VAL A 87 -4.91 -0.65 -0.14
CA VAL A 87 -3.62 -0.13 -0.61
C VAL A 87 -2.90 -1.13 -1.52
N GLN A 88 -2.87 -2.41 -1.14
CA GLN A 88 -2.23 -3.45 -1.95
C GLN A 88 -2.83 -3.55 -3.35
N SER A 89 -4.15 -3.37 -3.51
CA SER A 89 -4.80 -3.35 -4.83
C SER A 89 -4.25 -2.25 -5.75
N ILE A 90 -3.85 -1.09 -5.21
CA ILE A 90 -3.21 -0.02 -5.99
C ILE A 90 -1.95 -0.57 -6.65
N PHE A 91 -1.10 -1.23 -5.86
CA PHE A 91 0.19 -1.75 -6.33
C PHE A 91 0.06 -2.90 -7.31
N LEU A 92 -1.01 -3.70 -7.22
CA LEU A 92 -1.28 -4.76 -8.20
C LEU A 92 -1.69 -4.22 -9.57
N ILE A 93 -2.46 -3.12 -9.59
CA ILE A 93 -2.97 -2.53 -10.83
C ILE A 93 -1.96 -1.58 -11.46
N SER A 94 -1.31 -0.74 -10.64
CA SER A 94 -0.49 0.37 -11.10
C SER A 94 1.00 0.24 -10.75
N GLY A 95 1.38 -0.72 -9.91
CA GLY A 95 2.78 -0.97 -9.58
C GLY A 95 3.54 -1.60 -10.74
N LYS A 96 4.78 -1.18 -10.94
CA LYS A 96 5.70 -1.79 -11.90
C LYS A 96 6.22 -3.11 -11.33
N VAL A 97 6.15 -4.17 -12.13
CA VAL A 97 6.78 -5.45 -11.78
C VAL A 97 8.28 -5.34 -12.06
N ASP A 98 9.08 -5.09 -11.03
CA ASP A 98 10.53 -4.92 -11.17
C ASP A 98 11.28 -6.25 -11.20
N HIS A 99 10.83 -7.24 -10.42
CA HIS A 99 11.50 -8.53 -10.33
C HIS A 99 10.50 -9.69 -10.24
N ARG A 100 10.88 -10.80 -10.89
CA ARG A 100 10.26 -12.11 -10.70
C ARG A 100 11.35 -13.10 -10.32
N VAL A 101 11.18 -13.75 -9.17
CA VAL A 101 12.09 -14.79 -8.69
C VAL A 101 11.41 -16.12 -8.87
N GLU A 102 11.95 -16.93 -9.79
CA GLU A 102 11.45 -18.28 -10.10
C GLU A 102 9.93 -18.30 -10.40
N ASP A 103 9.38 -17.20 -10.91
CA ASP A 103 7.94 -16.97 -11.15
C ASP A 103 7.01 -17.17 -9.93
N GLN A 104 7.59 -17.37 -8.74
CA GLN A 104 6.85 -17.63 -7.50
C GLN A 104 6.97 -16.50 -6.49
N VAL A 105 7.83 -15.52 -6.75
CA VAL A 105 7.89 -14.29 -5.95
C VAL A 105 7.92 -13.11 -6.91
N ILE A 106 7.00 -12.16 -6.70
CA ILE A 106 6.83 -10.99 -7.56
C ILE A 106 7.07 -9.75 -6.72
N VAL A 107 7.96 -8.88 -7.18
CA VAL A 107 8.23 -7.58 -6.55
C VAL A 107 7.57 -6.49 -7.38
N TYR A 108 6.66 -5.78 -6.75
CA TYR A 108 5.98 -4.61 -7.28
C TYR A 108 6.61 -3.37 -6.66
N THR A 109 7.04 -2.44 -7.49
CA THR A 109 7.45 -1.11 -7.04
C THR A 109 6.49 -0.10 -7.62
N TRP A 110 5.92 0.70 -6.75
CA TRP A 110 5.10 1.83 -7.14
C TRP A 110 5.88 3.10 -6.90
N TYR A 111 5.98 3.93 -7.93
CA TYR A 111 6.72 5.18 -7.92
C TYR A 111 5.72 6.33 -7.91
N GLY A 112 5.60 6.98 -6.75
CA GLY A 112 4.94 8.26 -6.64
C GLY A 112 5.93 9.40 -6.91
N GLU A 113 5.40 10.61 -6.97
CA GLU A 113 6.20 11.82 -7.16
C GLU A 113 7.17 12.05 -6.00
N LYS A 114 6.73 11.79 -4.76
CA LYS A 114 7.51 12.05 -3.54
C LYS A 114 7.80 10.81 -2.71
N ASN A 115 7.47 9.63 -3.21
CA ASN A 115 7.64 8.38 -2.49
C ASN A 115 7.76 7.16 -3.40
N ILE A 116 8.30 6.10 -2.83
CA ILE A 116 8.40 4.79 -3.48
C ILE A 116 7.86 3.77 -2.50
N PHE A 117 6.98 2.89 -2.98
CA PHE A 117 6.49 1.74 -2.24
C PHE A 117 6.95 0.45 -2.89
N VAL A 118 7.34 -0.52 -2.07
CA VAL A 118 7.75 -1.84 -2.51
C VAL A 118 6.88 -2.87 -1.84
N MET A 119 6.23 -3.68 -2.66
CA MET A 119 5.37 -4.77 -2.25
C MET A 119 5.86 -6.07 -2.85
N VAL A 120 5.83 -7.12 -2.05
CA VAL A 120 6.22 -8.47 -2.47
C VAL A 120 5.02 -9.38 -2.36
N ASP A 121 4.80 -10.14 -3.41
CA ASP A 121 3.83 -11.22 -3.47
C ASP A 121 4.56 -12.57 -3.51
N ASN A 122 4.40 -13.35 -2.44
CA ASN A 122 5.00 -14.66 -2.29
C ASN A 122 3.96 -15.75 -2.61
N LEU A 123 4.05 -16.30 -3.82
CA LEU A 123 3.16 -17.34 -4.32
C LEU A 123 3.59 -18.74 -3.88
N ARG A 124 4.73 -18.88 -3.20
CA ARG A 124 5.21 -20.17 -2.71
C ARG A 124 4.30 -20.74 -1.64
N GLU A 125 4.24 -22.06 -1.59
CA GLU A 125 3.37 -22.79 -0.65
C GLU A 125 3.96 -22.93 0.74
N LEU A 126 5.29 -23.13 0.83
CA LEU A 126 5.94 -23.56 2.06
C LEU A 126 7.08 -22.65 2.51
N GLU A 127 7.68 -21.88 1.61
CA GLU A 127 8.84 -21.05 1.93
C GLU A 127 8.50 -19.60 2.23
N TYR A 128 9.13 -19.06 3.27
CA TYR A 128 9.20 -17.63 3.51
C TYR A 128 10.24 -17.01 2.57
N CYS A 129 9.95 -15.79 2.13
CA CYS A 129 10.93 -14.99 1.41
C CYS A 129 11.36 -13.82 2.30
N ARG A 130 12.67 -13.59 2.42
CA ARG A 130 13.20 -12.40 3.10
C ARG A 130 13.75 -11.42 2.07
N PHE A 131 13.25 -10.20 2.13
CA PHE A 131 13.65 -9.11 1.25
C PHE A 131 14.40 -8.03 2.02
N SER A 132 15.50 -7.56 1.46
CA SER A 132 16.19 -6.35 1.91
C SER A 132 16.46 -5.45 0.72
N GLY A 133 16.38 -4.14 0.95
CA GLY A 133 16.59 -3.14 -0.09
C GLY A 133 17.93 -2.46 0.08
N ILE A 134 18.54 -2.05 -1.02
CA ILE A 134 19.63 -1.08 -1.04
C ILE A 134 19.15 0.07 -1.90
N ILE A 135 19.23 1.26 -1.34
CA ILE A 135 18.90 2.48 -2.07
C ILE A 135 20.17 2.92 -2.78
N LYS A 136 20.05 3.25 -4.05
CA LYS A 136 21.10 3.92 -4.80
C LYS A 136 20.57 5.31 -5.15
N SER A 137 21.12 6.30 -4.48
CA SER A 137 20.79 7.71 -4.71
C SER A 137 22.04 8.56 -4.52
N ASP A 138 22.18 9.60 -5.32
CA ASP A 138 23.25 10.59 -5.15
C ASP A 138 23.08 11.43 -3.85
N HIS A 139 21.94 11.28 -3.17
CA HIS A 139 21.54 12.04 -1.98
C HIS A 139 20.79 11.17 -0.96
N GLU A 140 21.40 10.07 -0.51
CA GLU A 140 20.82 9.18 0.52
C GLU A 140 20.47 9.93 1.83
N ASP A 141 21.22 10.98 2.18
CA ASP A 141 21.02 11.81 3.37
C ASP A 141 19.67 12.56 3.41
N LYS A 142 18.98 12.63 2.27
CA LYS A 142 17.71 13.35 2.09
C LYS A 142 16.51 12.43 1.94
N ILE A 143 16.73 11.13 1.98
CA ILE A 143 15.68 10.12 1.88
C ILE A 143 15.31 9.69 3.29
N ASN A 144 14.03 9.80 3.63
CA ASN A 144 13.52 9.12 4.81
C ASN A 144 13.14 7.70 4.38
N THR A 145 13.84 6.73 4.95
CA THR A 145 13.69 5.31 4.64
C THR A 145 12.90 4.64 5.74
N TYR A 146 11.90 3.85 5.39
CA TYR A 146 11.14 3.07 6.35
C TYR A 146 10.91 1.66 5.81
N LEU A 147 11.12 0.67 6.68
CA LEU A 147 10.97 -0.76 6.38
C LEU A 147 11.99 -1.32 5.36
N PHE A 148 12.35 -2.61 5.48
CA PHE A 148 13.29 -3.46 4.69
C PHE A 148 14.69 -2.95 4.30
N TYR A 149 14.96 -1.66 4.38
CA TYR A 149 16.29 -1.06 4.16
C TYR A 149 17.19 -1.25 5.39
N ASP A 150 16.63 -1.12 6.59
CA ASP A 150 17.38 -1.32 7.83
C ASP A 150 17.48 -2.80 8.24
N TRP A 151 16.44 -3.58 7.97
CA TRP A 151 16.34 -4.99 8.37
C TRP A 151 15.55 -5.83 7.36
N PRO A 152 16.05 -7.01 6.93
CA PRO A 152 15.33 -7.86 6.00
C PRO A 152 13.92 -8.22 6.49
N ARG A 153 12.91 -8.04 5.64
CA ARG A 153 11.50 -8.32 5.95
C ARG A 153 11.08 -9.69 5.42
N GLY A 154 10.49 -10.50 6.30
CA GLY A 154 9.91 -11.78 5.95
C GLY A 154 8.52 -11.64 5.32
N VAL A 155 8.29 -12.38 4.24
CA VAL A 155 7.01 -12.47 3.53
C VAL A 155 6.54 -13.92 3.60
N PRO A 156 5.47 -14.21 4.36
CA PRO A 156 4.96 -15.57 4.51
C PRO A 156 4.58 -16.25 3.19
N PRO A 157 4.54 -17.59 3.15
CA PRO A 157 4.00 -18.33 2.01
C PRO A 157 2.55 -17.92 1.71
N ARG A 158 2.18 -17.93 0.41
CA ARG A 158 0.85 -17.56 -0.09
C ARG A 158 0.35 -16.22 0.46
N SER A 159 1.24 -15.25 0.58
CA SER A 159 0.90 -13.95 1.17
C SER A 159 1.58 -12.80 0.44
N ARG A 160 1.08 -11.59 0.71
CA ARG A 160 1.57 -10.37 0.14
C ARG A 160 1.81 -9.34 1.23
N CYS A 161 2.96 -8.67 1.18
CA CYS A 161 3.36 -7.68 2.17
C CYS A 161 3.95 -6.46 1.48
N ILE A 162 3.62 -5.27 1.99
CA ILE A 162 4.37 -4.06 1.66
C ILE A 162 5.65 -4.15 2.47
N VAL A 163 6.76 -4.41 1.79
CA VAL A 163 8.04 -4.64 2.46
C VAL A 163 8.78 -3.35 2.72
N GLY A 164 8.51 -2.27 1.96
CA GLY A 164 8.74 -0.94 2.50
C GLY A 164 8.47 0.27 1.63
N TYR A 165 9.03 1.38 2.12
CA TYR A 165 8.58 2.72 1.83
C TYR A 165 9.75 3.71 1.88
N LEU A 166 9.82 4.58 0.88
CA LEU A 166 10.74 5.70 0.83
C LEU A 166 9.94 6.97 0.66
N SER A 167 10.34 8.05 1.34
CA SER A 167 9.84 9.38 1.06
C SER A 167 10.97 10.40 0.94
N TYR A 168 10.77 11.37 0.04
CA TYR A 168 11.69 12.50 -0.11
C TYR A 168 11.25 13.65 0.79
N ARG A 169 12.23 14.37 1.36
CA ARG A 169 11.97 15.61 2.11
C ARG A 169 11.43 16.71 1.18
N LEU A 170 10.55 17.57 1.71
CA LEU A 170 9.91 18.66 0.96
C LEU A 170 10.93 19.56 0.25
N GLY A 171 10.63 19.89 -1.02
CA GLY A 171 11.38 20.86 -1.83
C GLY A 171 12.33 20.26 -2.88
N GLU A 172 12.43 18.94 -2.96
CA GLU A 172 13.28 18.26 -3.96
C GLU A 172 12.45 17.36 -4.86
N GLU A 173 11.98 17.91 -5.99
CA GLU A 173 11.32 17.13 -7.04
C GLU A 173 12.35 16.40 -7.90
N HIS A 174 12.04 15.14 -8.22
CA HIS A 174 12.69 14.31 -9.25
C HIS A 174 14.20 14.16 -9.11
N ARG A 175 14.63 13.21 -8.26
CA ARG A 175 15.95 12.60 -8.43
C ARG A 175 15.79 11.10 -8.58
N LYS A 176 16.53 10.53 -9.53
CA LYS A 176 16.55 9.09 -9.84
C LYS A 176 17.05 8.34 -8.60
N CYS A 177 16.11 7.85 -7.82
CA CYS A 177 16.40 6.88 -6.78
C CYS A 177 16.15 5.51 -7.39
N GLU A 178 17.22 4.73 -7.51
CA GLU A 178 17.10 3.34 -7.87
C GLU A 178 17.02 2.51 -6.59
N VAL A 179 16.13 1.53 -6.61
CA VAL A 179 16.00 0.59 -5.51
C VAL A 179 16.49 -0.75 -6.01
N ASP A 180 17.60 -1.21 -5.42
CA ASP A 180 18.13 -2.55 -5.64
C ASP A 180 17.59 -3.48 -4.57
N PHE A 181 17.27 -4.70 -4.99
CA PHE A 181 16.68 -5.69 -4.11
C PHE A 181 17.64 -6.87 -3.90
N LYS A 182 17.79 -7.27 -2.65
CA LYS A 182 18.38 -8.56 -2.28
C LYS A 182 17.27 -9.42 -1.67
N TYR A 183 17.20 -10.67 -2.09
CA TYR A 183 16.23 -11.61 -1.54
C TYR A 183 16.91 -12.92 -1.14
N THR A 184 16.33 -13.58 -0.15
CA THR A 184 16.69 -14.94 0.24
C THR A 184 15.42 -15.76 0.49
N ILE A 185 15.40 -17.00 0.00
CA ILE A 185 14.29 -17.93 0.23
C ILE A 185 14.69 -18.86 1.36
N ARG A 186 13.84 -19.03 2.37
CA ARG A 186 14.08 -19.91 3.51
C ARG A 186 12.85 -20.77 3.78
N SER A 187 13.07 -22.07 4.00
CA SER A 187 11.97 -22.97 4.32
C SER A 187 11.48 -22.77 5.77
N ARG A 188 10.20 -23.06 5.99
CA ARG A 188 9.41 -22.97 7.23
C ARG A 188 10.02 -23.63 8.48
N PHE A 189 11.12 -24.37 8.36
CA PHE A 189 11.66 -25.20 9.42
C PHE A 189 12.53 -24.45 10.44
N LEU A 190 12.84 -23.17 10.19
CA LEU A 190 13.61 -22.32 11.11
C LEU A 190 12.70 -21.43 11.97
N LYS A 191 11.75 -22.05 12.69
CA LYS A 191 10.75 -21.43 13.59
C LYS A 191 11.27 -20.37 14.57
N PHE A 192 12.55 -20.42 14.92
CA PHE A 192 13.17 -19.45 15.83
C PHE A 192 13.25 -18.03 15.21
N PHE A 193 13.48 -17.96 13.90
CA PHE A 193 13.45 -16.68 13.18
C PHE A 193 12.02 -16.23 12.89
N ASP A 194 11.06 -17.15 12.75
CA ASP A 194 9.65 -16.83 12.55
C ASP A 194 9.01 -16.14 13.78
N TRP A 195 9.47 -16.46 15.00
CA TRP A 195 9.03 -15.77 16.23
C TRP A 195 9.52 -14.31 16.26
N LEU A 196 10.80 -14.08 15.95
CA LEU A 196 11.36 -12.74 15.76
C LEU A 196 10.64 -12.01 14.60
N ASP A 197 10.31 -12.72 13.53
CA ASP A 197 9.58 -12.16 12.38
C ASP A 197 8.10 -11.87 12.72
N SER A 198 7.47 -12.54 13.68
CA SER A 198 6.12 -12.17 14.15
C SER A 198 6.15 -10.95 15.09
N LEU A 199 7.23 -10.79 15.86
CA LEU A 199 7.49 -9.62 16.71
C LEU A 199 7.86 -8.38 15.89
N LEU A 200 8.58 -8.58 14.79
CA LEU A 200 9.03 -7.50 13.89
C LEU A 200 8.07 -7.27 12.72
N GLY A 201 7.29 -8.28 12.34
CA GLY A 201 6.35 -8.28 11.22
C GLY A 201 5.00 -7.63 11.53
N GLN A 202 4.82 -7.14 12.77
CA GLN A 202 3.91 -6.04 13.00
C GLN A 202 4.46 -4.84 12.21
N CYS A 203 3.99 -4.68 10.98
CA CYS A 203 4.50 -3.70 10.01
C CYS A 203 4.65 -2.33 10.69
N GLU A 204 5.72 -1.58 10.48
CA GLU A 204 5.68 -0.14 10.81
C GLU A 204 4.68 0.60 9.92
N ILE A 205 4.16 0.00 8.84
CA ILE A 205 2.89 0.43 8.21
C ILE A 205 1.68 0.26 9.17
N GLU A 206 1.65 -0.72 10.07
CA GLU A 206 0.67 -0.80 11.18
C GLU A 206 0.86 0.33 12.22
N TYR A 207 2.03 0.96 12.27
CA TYR A 207 2.29 2.16 13.09
C TYR A 207 2.19 3.49 12.32
N SER A 208 2.36 3.46 10.99
CA SER A 208 2.37 4.62 10.07
C SER A 208 1.03 4.85 9.37
N ILE A 209 0.23 3.79 9.23
CA ILE A 209 -1.22 3.84 8.96
C ILE A 209 -1.90 3.74 10.32
N LYS A 210 -1.90 4.85 11.07
CA LYS A 210 -2.88 5.00 12.14
C LYS A 210 -4.19 5.43 11.48
N ILE A 211 -5.19 4.57 11.58
CA ILE A 211 -6.59 4.91 11.29
C ILE A 211 -7.09 5.84 12.40
#